data_AF-A0A455URG7-F1
#
_entry.id   AF-A0A455URG7-F1
#
_cell.length_a   1.000
_cell.length_b   1.000
_cell.length_c   1.000
_cell.angle_alpha   90.00
_cell.angle_beta   90.00
_cell.angle_gamma   90.00
#
_symmetry.space_group_name_H-M   'P 1'
#
loop_
_entity.id
_entity.type
_entity.pdbx_description
1 polymer ?
#
loop_
_entity_poly.entity_id
_entity_poly.type
_entity_poly.pdbx_seq_one_letter_code
_entity_poly.pdbx_strand_id
1 'polypeptide(L)' 'MSRAAVSRVLHEHAAISDLAVKLEHGGIGNAKHWLTMQANYELWHAEHKEQNHIERFAAV' A
#
# COMPACT_ATOMS: atom_id res chain seq x y z
N MET A 1 -15.69 -5.14 -10.71
CA MET A 1 -14.21 -5.00 -10.83
C MET A 1 -13.77 -5.59 -12.14
N SER A 2 -12.70 -5.08 -12.77
CA SER A 2 -12.17 -5.68 -14.00
C SER A 2 -10.99 -6.62 -13.69
N ARG A 3 -10.86 -7.71 -14.46
CA ARG A 3 -9.73 -8.65 -14.39
C ARG A 3 -8.38 -7.92 -14.52
N ALA A 4 -8.33 -6.89 -15.37
CA ALA A 4 -7.13 -6.08 -15.57
C ALA A 4 -6.68 -5.35 -14.30
N ALA A 5 -7.61 -4.85 -13.48
CA ALA A 5 -7.27 -4.17 -12.22
C ALA A 5 -6.65 -5.14 -11.20
N VAL A 6 -7.23 -6.33 -11.05
CA VAL A 6 -6.68 -7.39 -10.18
C VAL A 6 -5.31 -7.84 -10.69
N SER A 7 -5.20 -8.05 -12.01
CA SER A 7 -3.93 -8.43 -12.64
C SER A 7 -2.83 -7.41 -12.38
N ARG A 8 -3.10 -6.10 -12.45
CA ARG A 8 -2.07 -5.09 -12.16
C ARG A 8 -1.58 -5.17 -10.72
N VAL A 9 -2.46 -5.32 -9.74
CA VAL A 9 -2.04 -5.46 -8.33
C VAL A 9 -1.23 -6.73 -8.10
N LEU A 10 -1.63 -7.85 -8.71
CA LEU A 10 -0.90 -9.11 -8.59
C LEU A 10 0.51 -9.08 -9.20
N HIS A 11 0.74 -8.23 -10.20
CA HIS A 11 2.06 -8.04 -10.81
C HIS A 11 2.75 -6.76 -10.30
N GLU A 12 2.36 -6.25 -9.12
CA GLU A 12 2.98 -5.09 -8.47
C GLU A 12 2.94 -3.79 -9.32
N HIS A 13 2.06 -3.72 -10.31
CA HIS A 13 1.85 -2.55 -11.17
C HIS A 13 0.78 -1.58 -10.63
N ALA A 14 0.17 -1.88 -9.49
CA ALA A 14 -0.77 -1.01 -8.79
C ALA A 14 -0.82 -1.37 -7.30
N ALA A 15 -1.07 -0.38 -6.44
CA ALA A 15 -1.25 -0.60 -5.01
C ALA A 15 -2.56 -1.36 -4.72
N ILE A 16 -2.57 -2.19 -3.68
CA ILE A 16 -3.77 -2.93 -3.27
C ILE A 16 -4.82 -2.04 -2.59
N SER A 17 -4.45 -0.82 -2.20
CA SER A 17 -5.34 0.17 -1.59
C SER A 17 -6.60 0.45 -2.44
N ASP A 18 -6.46 0.45 -3.77
CA ASP A 18 -7.57 0.65 -4.72
C ASP A 18 -8.58 -0.51 -4.76
N LEU A 19 -8.20 -1.67 -4.22
CA LEU A 19 -9.02 -2.88 -4.15
C LEU A 19 -9.51 -3.19 -2.74
N ALA A 20 -8.93 -2.60 -1.69
CA ALA A 20 -9.18 -2.97 -0.29
C ALA A 20 -10.68 -3.02 0.08
N VAL A 21 -11.44 -1.95 -0.21
CA VAL A 21 -12.90 -1.89 0.06
C VAL A 21 -13.69 -2.88 -0.80
N LYS A 22 -13.23 -3.13 -2.03
CA LYS A 22 -13.92 -4.04 -2.95
C LYS A 22 -13.67 -5.51 -2.58
N LEU A 23 -12.50 -5.83 -2.04
CA LEU A 23 -12.18 -7.14 -1.47
C LEU A 23 -13.02 -7.40 -0.22
N GLU A 24 -13.17 -6.40 0.65
CA GLU A 24 -14.04 -6.48 1.83
C GLU A 24 -15.51 -6.70 1.45
N HIS A 25 -16.05 -5.94 0.48
CA HIS A 25 -17.40 -6.19 -0.04
C HIS A 25 -17.55 -7.58 -0.69
N GLY A 26 -16.46 -8.15 -1.21
CA GLY A 26 -16.41 -9.51 -1.72
C GLY A 26 -16.27 -10.60 -0.65
N GLY A 27 -16.19 -10.23 0.63
CA GLY A 27 -15.98 -11.17 1.74
C GLY A 27 -14.54 -11.68 1.88
N ILE A 28 -13.59 -11.07 1.17
CA ILE A 28 -12.18 -11.48 1.16
C ILE A 28 -11.41 -10.59 2.13
N GLY A 29 -11.47 -10.94 3.42
CA GLY A 29 -10.85 -10.16 4.50
C GLY A 29 -11.54 -8.80 4.72
N ASN A 30 -10.91 -7.93 5.52
CA ASN A 30 -11.37 -6.56 5.76
C ASN A 30 -10.45 -5.54 5.08
N ALA A 31 -10.96 -4.34 4.79
CA ALA A 31 -10.20 -3.33 4.04
C ALA A 31 -8.94 -2.88 4.81
N LYS A 32 -9.04 -2.78 6.13
CA LYS A 32 -7.93 -2.38 7.01
C LYS A 32 -6.75 -3.36 6.90
N HIS A 33 -7.01 -4.65 6.83
CA HIS A 33 -5.98 -5.69 6.70
C HIS A 33 -5.16 -5.49 5.42
N TRP A 34 -5.83 -5.27 4.29
CA TRP A 34 -5.19 -5.00 3.00
C TRP A 34 -4.38 -3.70 3.01
N LEU A 35 -4.93 -2.65 3.62
CA LEU A 35 -4.23 -1.36 3.75
C LEU A 35 -2.99 -1.44 4.65
N THR A 36 -3.04 -2.21 5.74
CA THR A 36 -1.87 -2.43 6.60
C THR A 36 -0.76 -3.13 5.82
N MET A 37 -1.08 -4.13 4.99
CA MET A 37 -0.07 -4.79 4.16
C MET A 37 0.55 -3.83 3.13
N GLN A 38 -0.25 -2.99 2.49
CA GLN A 38 0.24 -1.96 1.58
C GLN A 38 1.17 -0.97 2.30
N ALA A 39 0.77 -0.49 3.49
CA ALA A 39 1.58 0.44 4.27
C ALA A 39 2.93 -0.16 4.69
N ASN A 40 2.96 -1.45 5.06
CA ASN A 40 4.21 -2.14 5.38
C ASN A 40 5.13 -2.25 4.16
N TYR A 41 4.59 -2.55 2.98
CA TYR A 41 5.34 -2.58 1.71
C TYR A 41 5.93 -1.22 1.36
N GLU A 42 5.15 -0.15 1.52
CA GLU A 42 5.59 1.22 1.28
C GLU A 42 6.66 1.67 2.27
N LEU A 43 6.51 1.32 3.56
CA LEU A 43 7.49 1.61 4.59
C LEU A 43 8.82 0.92 4.27
N TRP A 44 8.78 -0.37 3.93
CA TRP A 44 9.97 -1.10 3.52
C TRP A 44 10.64 -0.43 2.31
N HIS A 45 9.88 -0.06 1.28
CA HIS A 45 10.43 0.68 0.13
C HIS A 45 11.02 2.04 0.51
N ALA A 46 10.40 2.76 1.45
CA ALA A 46 10.87 4.06 1.91
C ALA A 46 12.16 3.95 2.73
N GLU A 47 12.30 2.91 3.56
CA GLU A 47 13.53 2.61 4.31
C GLU A 47 14.71 2.25 3.41
N HIS A 48 14.44 1.59 2.27
CA HIS A 48 15.47 1.19 1.31
C HIS A 48 15.85 2.28 0.30
N LYS A 49 15.15 3.42 0.30
CA LYS A 49 15.53 4.60 -0.49
C LYS A 49 16.53 5.45 0.30
N GLU A 50 17.65 5.81 -0.33
CA GLU A 50 18.74 6.61 0.29
C GLU A 50 18.33 8.03 0.74
N GLN A 51 17.10 8.48 0.48
CA GLN A 51 16.68 9.86 0.69
C GLN A 51 15.61 9.98 1.79
N ASN A 52 16.05 10.05 3.04
CA ASN A 52 15.22 10.51 4.16
C ASN A 52 15.97 11.57 5.01
N HIS A 53 16.65 12.53 4.35
CA HIS A 53 17.22 13.69 5.04
C HIS A 53 16.16 14.81 5.17
N ILE A 54 15.17 14.60 6.03
CA ILE A 54 14.37 15.71 6.55
C ILE A 54 15.06 16.20 7.82
N GLU A 55 15.56 17.43 7.82
CA GLU A 55 16.15 18.02 9.03
C GLU A 55 15.10 18.06 10.16
N ARG A 56 15.51 17.63 11.35
CA ARG A 56 14.61 17.57 12.51
C ARG A 56 14.21 18.98 12.93
N PHE A 57 12.96 19.36 12.69
CA PHE A 57 12.41 20.70 12.96
C PHE A 57 12.42 21.14 14.45
N ALA A 58 12.76 20.28 15.41
CA ALA A 58 12.58 20.52 16.84
C ALA A 58 13.87 20.92 17.59
N ALA A 59 14.77 21.66 16.94
CA ALA A 59 15.97 22.22 17.59
C ALA A 59 15.99 23.77 17.57
N VAL A 60 14.81 24.40 17.71
CA VAL A 60 14.65 25.86 17.90
C VAL A 60 13.90 26.12 19.19
#